data_AF-A0A3N5GL65-F1
#
_entry.id   AF-A0A3N5GL65-F1
#
_cell.length_a   1.000
_cell.length_b   1.000
_cell.length_c   1.000
_cell.angle_alpha   90.00
_cell.angle_beta   90.00
_cell.angle_gamma   90.00
#
_symmetry.space_group_name_H-M   'P 1'
#
loop_
_entity.id
_entity.type
_entity.pdbx_description
1 polymer ?
#
loop_
_entity_poly.entity_id
_entity_poly.type
_entity_poly.pdbx_seq_one_letter_code
_entity_poly.pdbx_strand_id
1 'polypeptide(L)'
;MNDSHCHFFSQRFFAGLGRSLSHGSPEAPETTALDRLGWEAPGTADQLADRWLRELEKHQIGRAALIASVPGDGEAVARAVRRHPTRFVGFFMVDPTT
;
A
#
# COMPACT_ATOMS: atom_id res chain seq x y z
N MET A 1 11.04 14.95 11.38
CA MET A 1 10.89 14.93 9.92
C MET A 1 9.64 14.12 9.58
N ASN A 2 8.84 14.54 8.60
CA ASN A 2 7.64 13.83 8.16
C ASN A 2 7.73 13.57 6.66
N ASP A 3 7.25 12.41 6.21
CA ASP A 3 7.10 12.08 4.80
C ASP A 3 5.68 12.44 4.34
N SER A 4 5.56 13.30 3.34
CA SER A 4 4.28 13.77 2.81
C SER A 4 3.78 12.95 1.63
N HIS A 5 4.54 11.97 1.13
CA HIS A 5 4.17 11.20 -0.06
C HIS A 5 4.73 9.78 0.00
N CYS A 6 3.99 8.87 0.64
CA CYS A 6 4.35 7.47 0.73
C CYS A 6 3.22 6.58 0.17
N HIS A 7 3.49 5.82 -0.89
CA HIS A 7 2.51 4.87 -1.43
C HIS A 7 2.42 3.62 -0.56
N PHE A 8 1.21 3.20 -0.21
CA PHE A 8 1.02 2.10 0.73
C PHE A 8 1.30 0.72 0.13
N PHE A 9 1.02 0.53 -1.17
CA PHE A 9 1.21 -0.72 -1.93
C PHE A 9 0.62 -1.97 -1.26
N SER A 10 -0.71 -1.96 -1.06
CA SER A 10 -1.45 -3.10 -0.52
C SER A 10 -1.47 -4.31 -1.47
N GLN A 11 -1.99 -5.44 -1.01
CA GLN A 11 -2.27 -6.60 -1.88
C GLN A 11 -3.16 -6.24 -3.07
N ARG A 12 -4.14 -5.34 -2.89
CA ARG A 12 -5.03 -4.90 -3.98
C ARG A 12 -4.27 -4.15 -5.07
N PHE A 13 -3.27 -3.34 -4.70
CA PHE A 13 -2.39 -2.68 -5.66
C PHE A 13 -1.66 -3.72 -6.52
N PHE A 14 -1.02 -4.72 -5.90
CA PHE A 14 -0.31 -5.75 -6.66
C PHE A 14 -1.23 -6.62 -7.50
N ALA A 15 -2.45 -6.92 -7.05
CA ALA A 15 -3.44 -7.61 -7.86
C ALA A 15 -3.85 -6.78 -9.08
N GLY A 16 -3.98 -5.46 -8.93
CA GLY A 16 -4.22 -4.54 -10.04
C GLY A 16 -3.06 -4.49 -11.03
N LEU A 17 -1.83 -4.36 -10.52
CA LEU A 17 -0.61 -4.38 -11.32
C LEU A 17 -0.44 -5.70 -12.07
N GLY A 18 -0.69 -6.83 -11.42
CA GLY A 18 -0.61 -8.15 -12.05
C GLY A 18 -1.57 -8.33 -13.21
N ARG A 19 -2.81 -7.84 -13.06
CA ARG A 19 -3.82 -7.85 -14.13
C ARG A 19 -3.45 -6.98 -15.33
N SER A 20 -2.63 -5.94 -15.14
CA SER A 20 -2.20 -5.08 -16.26
C SER A 20 -0.96 -5.60 -17.00
N LEU A 21 -0.32 -6.67 -16.51
CA LEU A 21 0.82 -7.29 -17.20
C LEU A 21 0.36 -8.08 -18.42
N SER A 22 1.05 -7.91 -19.55
CA SER A 22 0.78 -8.62 -20.81
C SER A 22 0.88 -10.15 -20.71
N HIS A 23 1.62 -10.67 -19.73
CA HIS A 23 1.73 -12.10 -19.41
C HIS A 23 1.31 -12.38 -17.96
N GLY A 24 0.37 -11.60 -17.42
CA GLY A 24 -0.16 -11.78 -16.07
C GLY A 24 -0.96 -13.09 -15.93
N SER A 25 -0.87 -13.75 -14.77
CA SER A 25 -1.78 -14.83 -14.42
C SER A 25 -3.15 -14.27 -13.98
N PRO A 26 -4.27 -14.70 -14.58
CA PRO A 26 -5.60 -14.34 -14.10
C PRO A 26 -5.91 -14.91 -12.70
N GLU A 27 -5.31 -16.06 -12.36
CA GLU A 27 -5.60 -16.78 -11.11
C GLU A 27 -4.82 -16.22 -9.91
N ALA A 28 -3.62 -15.69 -10.14
CA ALA A 28 -2.75 -15.13 -9.10
C ALA A 28 -2.02 -13.87 -9.60
N PRO A 29 -2.76 -12.79 -9.89
CA PRO A 29 -2.17 -11.58 -10.46
C PRO A 29 -1.18 -10.92 -9.49
N GLU A 30 -1.48 -10.85 -8.20
CA GLU A 30 -0.57 -10.26 -7.20
C GLU A 30 0.77 -11.01 -7.12
N THR A 31 0.74 -12.34 -7.10
CA THR A 31 1.94 -13.18 -7.06
C THR A 31 2.77 -12.96 -8.31
N THR A 32 2.14 -12.92 -9.49
CA THR A 32 2.84 -12.62 -10.74
C THR A 32 3.55 -11.26 -10.71
N ALA A 33 2.90 -10.23 -10.16
CA ALA A 33 3.50 -8.91 -10.02
C ALA A 33 4.68 -8.92 -9.03
N LEU A 34 4.51 -9.55 -7.88
CA LEU A 34 5.53 -9.64 -6.83
C LEU A 34 6.75 -10.43 -7.28
N ASP A 35 6.56 -11.58 -7.93
CA ASP A 35 7.64 -12.42 -8.47
C ASP A 35 8.47 -11.66 -9.50
N ARG A 36 7.80 -10.91 -10.39
CA ARG A 36 8.48 -10.10 -11.40
C ARG A 36 9.28 -8.95 -10.80
N LEU A 37 8.81 -8.36 -9.71
CA LEU A 37 9.51 -7.30 -8.99
C LEU A 37 10.61 -7.84 -8.06
N GLY A 38 10.58 -9.13 -7.72
CA GLY A 38 11.41 -9.72 -6.68
C GLY A 38 11.08 -9.17 -5.29
N TRP A 39 9.80 -8.83 -5.04
CA TRP A 39 9.36 -8.17 -3.81
C TRP A 39 8.61 -9.14 -2.90
N GLU A 40 8.79 -8.94 -1.60
CA GLU A 40 7.99 -9.64 -0.60
C GLU A 40 6.52 -9.19 -0.66
N ALA A 41 5.61 -10.15 -0.54
CA ALA A 41 4.18 -9.86 -0.46
C ALA A 41 3.86 -8.91 0.72
N PRO A 42 2.93 -7.97 0.55
CA PRO A 42 2.60 -7.00 1.58
C PRO A 42 1.90 -7.61 2.81
N GLY A 43 1.32 -8.81 2.66
CA GLY A 43 0.44 -9.41 3.67
C GLY A 43 -0.87 -8.63 3.84
N THR A 44 -1.49 -8.73 5.02
CA THR A 44 -2.67 -7.92 5.34
C THR A 44 -2.28 -6.44 5.51
N ALA A 45 -3.21 -5.50 5.34
CA ALA A 45 -2.92 -4.08 5.57
C ALA A 45 -2.40 -3.79 6.99
N ASP A 46 -2.76 -4.60 7.99
CA ASP A 46 -2.32 -4.40 9.37
C ASP A 46 -0.85 -4.84 9.52
N GLN A 47 -0.48 -5.97 8.91
CA GLN A 47 0.90 -6.43 8.82
C GLN A 47 1.78 -5.44 8.04
N LEU A 48 1.25 -4.90 6.94
CA LEU A 48 1.94 -3.89 6.14
C LEU A 48 2.09 -2.57 6.90
N ALA A 49 1.08 -2.16 7.67
CA ALA A 49 1.17 -0.98 8.54
C ALA A 49 2.25 -1.15 9.62
N ASP A 50 2.31 -2.33 10.25
CA ASP A 50 3.37 -2.66 11.20
C ASP A 50 4.77 -2.66 10.53
N ARG A 51 4.87 -3.10 9.27
CA ARG A 51 6.13 -3.05 8.51
C ARG A 51 6.54 -1.62 8.15
N TRP A 52 5.60 -0.79 7.71
CA TRP A 52 5.85 0.64 7.48
C TRP A 52 6.30 1.37 8.73
N LEU A 53 5.65 1.09 9.88
CA LEU A 53 6.05 1.68 11.16
C LEU A 53 7.54 1.41 11.46
N ARG A 54 7.96 0.15 11.35
CA ARG A 54 9.35 -0.26 11.59
C ARG A 54 10.33 0.43 10.65
N GLU A 55 9.97 0.56 9.37
CA GLU A 55 10.85 1.23 8.40
C GLU A 55 10.98 2.72 8.70
N LEU A 56 9.87 3.40 9.03
CA LEU A 56 9.92 4.81 9.41
C LEU A 56 10.73 5.04 10.69
N GLU A 57 10.63 4.16 11.68
CA GLU A 57 11.42 4.25 12.92
C GLU A 57 12.91 4.09 12.66
N LYS A 58 13.29 3.09 11.86
CA LYS A 58 14.67 2.87 11.43
C LYS A 58 15.26 4.10 10.73
N HIS A 59 14.43 4.84 9.99
CA HIS A 59 14.82 6.06 9.28
C HIS A 59 14.48 7.36 10.01
N GLN A 60 14.07 7.29 11.29
CA GLN A 60 13.76 8.44 12.15
C GLN A 60 12.69 9.39 11.56
N ILE A 61 11.75 8.85 10.78
CA ILE A 61 10.60 9.56 10.23
C ILE A 61 9.44 9.49 11.24
N GLY A 62 8.99 10.67 11.68
CA GLY A 62 7.97 10.79 12.72
C GLY A 62 6.58 10.35 12.24
N ARG A 63 6.14 10.89 11.09
CA ARG A 63 4.84 10.58 10.47
C ARG A 63 4.96 10.46 8.97
N ALA A 64 4.05 9.68 8.37
CA ALA A 64 3.94 9.54 6.92
C ALA A 64 2.49 9.73 6.43
N ALA A 65 2.32 10.40 5.29
CA ALA A 65 1.09 10.38 4.51
C ALA A 65 1.07 9.13 3.62
N LEU A 66 0.19 8.18 3.95
CA LEU A 66 0.01 6.93 3.22
C LEU A 66 -1.06 7.11 2.13
N ILE A 67 -0.71 6.80 0.88
CA ILE A 67 -1.55 6.99 -0.30
C ILE A 67 -2.08 5.65 -0.80
N ALA A 68 -3.41 5.56 -0.94
CA ALA A 68 -4.09 4.47 -1.63
C ALA A 68 -3.88 4.63 -3.14
N SER A 69 -3.12 3.71 -3.75
CA SER A 69 -2.62 3.87 -5.12
C SER A 69 -3.60 3.47 -6.22
N VAL A 70 -4.67 2.74 -5.89
CA VAL A 70 -5.67 2.27 -6.86
C VAL A 70 -7.10 2.46 -6.34
N PRO A 71 -8.10 2.58 -7.23
CA PRO A 71 -9.50 2.68 -6.84
C PRO A 71 -9.93 1.54 -5.91
N GLY A 72 -10.68 1.88 -4.85
CA GLY A 72 -11.15 0.94 -3.84
C GLY A 72 -10.10 0.47 -2.83
N ASP A 73 -8.89 1.02 -2.84
CA ASP A 73 -7.82 0.67 -1.87
C ASP A 73 -7.82 1.55 -0.61
N GLY A 74 -8.73 2.53 -0.53
CA GLY A 74 -8.83 3.45 0.60
C GLY A 74 -9.02 2.75 1.95
N GLU A 75 -9.71 1.61 1.98
CA GLU A 75 -9.93 0.85 3.22
C GLU A 75 -8.64 0.24 3.78
N ALA A 76 -7.70 -0.17 2.92
CA ALA A 76 -6.41 -0.68 3.35
C ALA A 76 -5.59 0.42 4.04
N VAL A 77 -5.60 1.63 3.49
CA VAL A 77 -4.97 2.81 4.12
C VAL A 77 -5.69 3.22 5.40
N ALA A 78 -7.03 3.21 5.40
CA ALA A 78 -7.82 3.54 6.60
C ALA A 78 -7.52 2.58 7.76
N ARG A 79 -7.34 1.27 7.46
CA ARG A 79 -6.88 0.28 8.44
C ARG A 79 -5.50 0.60 8.99
N ALA A 80 -4.54 0.95 8.13
CA ALA A 80 -3.21 1.35 8.56
C ALA A 80 -3.25 2.56 9.52
N VAL A 81 -4.04 3.58 9.17
CA VAL A 81 -4.25 4.76 10.01
C VAL A 81 -4.85 4.39 11.36
N ARG A 82 -5.90 3.55 11.40
CA ARG A 82 -6.50 3.10 12.68
C ARG A 82 -5.53 2.29 13.52
N ARG A 83 -4.65 1.51 12.89
CA ARG A 83 -3.67 0.66 13.56
C ARG A 83 -2.57 1.48 14.26
N HIS A 84 -2.15 2.60 13.65
CA HIS A 84 -1.10 3.50 14.15
C HIS A 84 -1.49 4.99 13.98
N PRO A 85 -2.49 5.49 14.72
CA PRO A 85 -3.14 6.79 14.45
C PRO A 85 -2.23 8.01 14.69
N THR A 86 -1.19 7.85 15.51
CA THR A 86 -0.21 8.92 15.76
C THR A 86 0.88 8.97 14.68
N ARG A 87 0.99 7.94 13.83
CA ARG A 87 2.09 7.76 12.87
C ARG A 87 1.67 8.00 11.43
N PHE A 88 0.40 7.75 11.09
CA PHE A 88 -0.06 7.84 9.70
C PHE A 88 -1.17 8.87 9.49
N VAL A 89 -1.17 9.45 8.28
CA VAL A 89 -2.26 10.23 7.71
C VAL A 89 -2.67 9.53 6.41
N GLY A 90 -3.96 9.30 6.19
CA GLY A 90 -4.43 8.55 5.02
C GLY A 90 -4.90 9.47 3.89
N PHE A 91 -4.37 9.26 2.69
CA PHE A 91 -4.82 9.90 1.45
C PHE A 91 -5.38 8.85 0.47
N PHE A 92 -6.38 9.27 -0.29
CA PHE A 92 -6.94 8.51 -1.39
C PHE A 92 -7.41 9.48 -2.48
N MET A 93 -7.51 8.96 -3.70
CA MET A 93 -8.02 9.72 -4.84
C MET A 93 -9.49 9.40 -5.05
N VAL A 94 -10.29 10.45 -5.25
CA VAL A 94 -11.68 10.33 -5.69
C VAL A 94 -11.69 10.47 -7.21
N ASP A 95 -12.43 9.60 -7.89
CA ASP A 95 -12.75 9.79 -9.30
C ASP A 95 -13.82 10.89 -9.41
N PRO A 96 -13.52 12.07 -9.97
CA PRO A 96 -14.48 13.17 -10.03
C PRO A 96 -15.57 12.97 -11.09
N THR A 97 -15.53 11.86 -11.85
CA THR A 97 -16.51 11.56 -12.91
C THR A 97 -17.61 10.59 -12.48
N THR A 98 -17.51 10.03 -11.28
CA THR A 98 -18.53 9.15 -10.66
C THR A 98 -19.58 9.92 -9.88
#